data_AF-A0A7Y5TCA2-F1
#
_entry.id   AF-A0A7Y5TCA2-F1
#
_cell.length_a   1.000
_cell.length_b   1.000
_cell.length_c   1.000
_cell.angle_alpha   90.00
_cell.angle_beta   90.00
_cell.angle_gamma   90.00
#
_symmetry.space_group_name_H-M   'P 1'
#
loop_
_entity.id
_entity.type
_entity.pdbx_description
1 polymer ?
#
loop_
_entity_poly.entity_id
_entity_poly.type
_entity_poly.pdbx_seq_one_letter_code
_entity_poly.pdbx_strand_id
1 'polypeptide(L)'
;MAQHAMTDQVGVRFGIGNGVLFLLAAVIVAGRVPGPYGVALLLVMTAVLSAVLDVPHAVGLGLAGWAFATGFAIHSLGVLTFAPWDLLRVTIFVGTAVATSQIGTPA
;
A
#
# COMPACT_ATOMS: atom_id res chain seq x y z
N MET A 1 9.13 8.77 -33.17
CA MET A 1 8.81 7.52 -32.44
C MET A 1 8.63 7.91 -30.98
N ALA A 2 7.42 7.77 -30.42
CA ALA A 2 7.18 8.12 -29.02
C ALA A 2 7.93 7.15 -28.12
N GLN A 3 8.87 7.67 -27.33
CA GLN A 3 9.69 6.90 -26.40
C GLN A 3 8.78 6.37 -25.27
N HIS A 4 8.40 5.10 -25.33
CA HIS A 4 7.64 4.46 -24.25
C HIS A 4 8.56 4.32 -23.04
N ALA A 5 8.19 4.94 -21.93
CA ALA A 5 8.95 4.80 -20.69
C ALA A 5 8.62 3.43 -20.07
N MET A 6 9.60 2.75 -19.44
CA MET A 6 9.32 1.48 -18.74
C MET A 6 8.25 1.64 -17.65
N THR A 7 8.14 2.84 -17.07
CA THR A 7 7.12 3.21 -16.10
C THR A 7 5.70 3.23 -16.67
N ASP A 8 5.51 3.10 -17.98
CA ASP A 8 4.17 3.02 -18.59
C ASP A 8 3.53 1.65 -18.35
N GLN A 9 4.33 0.63 -18.04
CA GLN A 9 3.81 -0.69 -17.68
C GLN A 9 3.25 -0.67 -16.26
N VAL A 10 1.96 -1.01 -16.12
CA VAL A 10 1.26 -1.03 -14.82
C VAL A 10 1.94 -1.96 -13.81
N GLY A 11 2.46 -3.11 -14.27
CA GLY A 11 3.23 -4.03 -13.42
C GLY A 11 4.50 -3.40 -12.82
N VAL A 12 5.17 -2.51 -13.57
CA VAL A 12 6.35 -1.77 -13.08
C VAL A 12 5.92 -0.75 -12.02
N ARG A 13 4.83 -0.01 -12.24
CA ARG A 13 4.28 0.93 -11.24
C ARG A 13 3.86 0.20 -9.97
N PHE A 14 3.21 -0.95 -10.09
CA PHE A 14 2.84 -1.81 -8.98
C PHE A 14 4.06 -2.28 -8.18
N GLY A 15 5.11 -2.75 -8.86
CA GLY A 15 6.37 -3.14 -8.24
C GLY A 15 7.05 -1.99 -7.49
N ILE A 16 7.12 -0.81 -8.12
CA ILE A 16 7.64 0.41 -7.49
C ILE A 16 6.81 0.77 -6.25
N GLY A 17 5.48 0.73 -6.35
CA GLY A 17 4.59 1.02 -5.23
C GLY A 17 4.82 0.11 -4.03
N ASN A 18 4.98 -1.20 -4.26
CA ASN A 18 5.35 -2.16 -3.20
C ASN A 18 6.72 -1.85 -2.61
N GLY A 19 7.71 -1.52 -3.44
CA GLY A 19 9.04 -1.12 -2.97
C GLY A 19 9.01 0.13 -2.09
N VAL A 20 8.20 1.13 -2.46
CA VAL A 20 8.01 2.36 -1.68
C VAL A 20 7.34 2.04 -0.34
N LEU A 21 6.28 1.23 -0.32
CA LEU A 21 5.62 0.82 0.93
C LEU A 21 6.54 0.03 1.84
N PHE A 22 7.38 -0.86 1.29
CA PHE A 22 8.37 -1.61 2.04
C PHE A 22 9.42 -0.68 2.69
N LEU A 23 9.97 0.26 1.92
CA LEU A 23 10.92 1.26 2.44
C LEU A 23 10.26 2.12 3.53
N LEU A 24 9.02 2.54 3.34
CA LEU A 24 8.27 3.29 4.34
C LEU A 24 8.06 2.48 5.63
N ALA A 25 7.72 1.19 5.51
CA ALA A 25 7.62 0.29 6.66
C ALA A 25 8.96 0.17 7.41
N ALA A 26 10.08 0.04 6.68
CA ALA A 26 11.41 0.02 7.27
C ALA A 26 11.72 1.32 8.03
N VAL A 27 11.37 2.49 7.47
CA VAL A 27 11.52 3.80 8.13
C VAL A 27 10.67 3.90 9.39
N ILE A 28 9.41 3.44 9.35
CA ILE A 28 8.50 3.41 10.50
C ILE A 28 9.11 2.60 11.65
N VAL A 29 9.64 1.41 11.35
CA VAL A 29 10.26 0.51 12.35
C VAL A 29 11.56 1.12 12.88
N ALA A 30 12.45 1.57 12.01
CA ALA A 30 13.73 2.16 12.39
C ALA A 30 13.55 3.43 13.23
N GLY A 31 12.55 4.26 12.89
CA GLY A 31 12.20 5.49 13.59
C GLY A 31 11.37 5.28 14.86
N ARG A 32 10.98 4.03 15.19
CA ARG A 32 10.09 3.70 16.31
C ARG A 32 8.81 4.54 16.32
N VAL A 33 8.26 4.78 15.12
CA VAL A 33 7.02 5.54 14.97
C VAL A 33 5.89 4.81 15.71
N PRO A 34 5.07 5.49 16.53
CA PRO A 34 3.99 4.82 17.24
C PRO A 34 3.01 4.16 16.26
N GLY A 35 2.56 2.95 16.59
CA GLY A 35 1.79 2.10 15.67
C GLY A 35 0.63 2.78 14.94
N PRO A 36 -0.25 3.56 15.61
CA PRO A 36 -1.34 4.25 14.94
C PRO A 36 -0.89 5.21 13.83
N TYR A 37 0.21 5.94 14.05
CA TYR A 37 0.78 6.84 13.05
C TYR A 37 1.44 6.08 11.90
N GLY A 38 2.12 4.96 12.20
CA GLY A 38 2.70 4.09 11.16
C GLY A 38 1.63 3.50 10.25
N VAL A 39 0.52 3.02 10.82
CA VAL A 39 -0.64 2.53 10.06
C VAL A 39 -1.24 3.63 9.18
N ALA A 40 -1.45 4.83 9.73
CA ALA A 40 -2.02 5.94 8.98
C ALA A 40 -1.12 6.37 7.80
N LEU A 41 0.20 6.45 8.01
CA LEU A 41 1.17 6.76 6.96
C LEU A 41 1.14 5.72 5.83
N LEU A 42 1.13 4.43 6.17
CA LEU A 42 1.06 3.35 5.17
C LEU A 42 -0.27 3.38 4.42
N LEU A 43 -1.39 3.69 5.09
CA LEU A 43 -2.70 3.81 4.44
C LEU A 43 -2.71 4.97 3.44
N VAL A 44 -2.26 6.15 3.86
CA VAL A 44 -2.17 7.33 2.98
C VAL A 44 -1.28 7.05 1.78
N MET A 45 -0.11 6.44 2.00
CA MET A 45 0.80 6.16 0.90
C MET A 45 0.24 5.10 -0.05
N THR A 46 -0.46 4.09 0.49
CA THR A 46 -1.17 3.10 -0.33
C THR A 46 -2.17 3.79 -1.24
N ALA A 47 -3.00 4.69 -0.69
CA ALA A 47 -4.01 5.45 -1.42
C ALA A 47 -3.41 6.33 -2.54
N VAL A 48 -2.28 6.97 -2.28
CA VAL A 48 -1.58 7.80 -3.27
C VAL A 48 -1.03 6.94 -4.41
N LEU A 49 -0.40 5.81 -4.07
CA LEU A 49 0.25 4.93 -5.05
C LEU A 49 -0.76 4.14 -5.90
N SER A 50 -1.93 3.79 -5.34
CA SER A 50 -2.99 3.09 -6.08
C SER A 50 -3.68 3.95 -7.13
N ALA A 51 -3.62 5.29 -7.02
CA ALA A 51 -4.27 6.20 -7.95
C ALA A 51 -3.85 6.02 -9.41
N VAL A 52 -2.68 5.44 -9.68
CA VAL A 52 -2.14 5.22 -11.03
C VAL A 52 -2.16 3.75 -11.49
N LEU A 53 -2.87 2.90 -10.75
CA LEU A 53 -3.01 1.47 -11.02
C LEU A 53 -4.42 1.13 -11.51
N ASP A 54 -4.53 0.00 -12.19
CA ASP A 54 -5.82 -0.66 -12.41
C ASP A 54 -6.28 -1.40 -11.15
N VAL A 55 -7.57 -1.77 -11.11
CA VAL A 55 -8.20 -2.36 -9.92
C VAL A 55 -7.48 -3.63 -9.42
N PRO A 56 -7.09 -4.61 -10.25
CA PRO A 56 -6.37 -5.80 -9.77
C PRO A 56 -5.06 -5.48 -9.03
N HIS A 57 -4.24 -4.59 -9.60
CA HIS A 57 -2.97 -4.20 -8.97
C HIS A 57 -3.21 -3.30 -7.74
N ALA A 58 -4.24 -2.46 -7.74
CA ALA A 58 -4.65 -1.69 -6.57
C ALA A 58 -5.09 -2.58 -5.41
N VAL A 59 -5.84 -3.66 -5.66
CA VAL A 59 -6.17 -4.66 -4.64
C VAL A 59 -4.91 -5.30 -4.08
N GLY A 60 -3.99 -5.73 -4.94
CA GLY A 60 -2.70 -6.29 -4.53
C GLY A 60 -1.90 -5.32 -3.66
N LEU A 61 -1.91 -4.03 -4.01
CA LEU A 61 -1.18 -3.00 -3.28
C LEU A 61 -1.85 -2.71 -1.93
N GLY A 62 -3.18 -2.71 -1.88
CA GLY A 62 -3.94 -2.62 -0.64
C GLY A 62 -3.63 -3.77 0.32
N LEU A 63 -3.55 -4.99 -0.19
CA LEU A 63 -3.15 -6.16 0.60
C LEU A 63 -1.71 -6.02 1.12
N ALA A 64 -0.78 -5.56 0.29
CA ALA A 64 0.59 -5.31 0.71
C ALA A 64 0.68 -4.21 1.77
N GLY A 65 -0.03 -3.09 1.59
CA GLY A 65 -0.13 -2.00 2.56
C GLY A 65 -0.66 -2.47 3.91
N TRP A 66 -1.72 -3.28 3.92
CA TRP A 66 -2.22 -3.91 5.15
C TRP A 66 -1.18 -4.83 5.79
N ALA A 67 -0.50 -5.67 4.99
CA ALA A 67 0.49 -6.60 5.49
C ALA A 67 1.65 -5.84 6.17
N PHE A 68 2.10 -4.73 5.58
CA PHE A 68 3.11 -3.88 6.18
C PHE A 68 2.61 -3.13 7.42
N ALA A 69 1.36 -2.68 7.42
CA ALA A 69 0.78 -2.00 8.58
C ALA A 69 0.67 -2.96 9.78
N THR A 70 0.09 -4.13 9.59
CA THR A 70 -0.07 -5.13 10.65
C THR A 70 1.28 -5.71 11.05
N GLY A 71 2.07 -6.13 10.06
CA GLY A 71 3.33 -6.82 10.26
C GLY A 71 4.53 -5.92 10.59
N PHE A 72 4.46 -4.59 10.51
CA PHE A 72 5.61 -3.75 10.91
C PHE A 72 5.22 -2.57 11.78
N ALA A 73 4.09 -1.92 11.52
CA ALA A 73 3.65 -0.80 12.37
C ALA A 73 3.01 -1.28 13.68
N ILE A 74 2.27 -2.39 13.66
CA ILE A 74 1.64 -2.97 14.86
C ILE A 74 2.52 -4.04 15.51
N HIS A 75 3.04 -4.96 14.71
CA HIS A 75 3.93 -6.02 15.18
C HIS A 75 5.30 -5.86 14.55
N SER A 76 6.24 -5.16 15.16
CA SER A 76 7.54 -4.76 14.54
C SER A 76 8.44 -5.88 14.00
N LEU A 77 8.03 -7.15 14.05
CA LEU A 77 8.78 -8.34 13.63
C LEU A 77 8.25 -9.02 12.35
N GLY A 78 7.31 -8.42 11.62
CA GLY A 78 6.75 -9.02 10.39
C GLY A 78 5.56 -9.93 10.62
N VAL A 79 4.97 -9.97 11.82
CA VAL A 79 3.93 -10.95 12.17
C VAL A 79 2.57 -10.49 11.69
N LEU A 80 1.95 -11.28 10.81
CA LEU A 80 0.58 -11.06 10.36
C LEU A 80 -0.39 -11.79 11.26
N THR A 81 -1.38 -11.05 11.76
CA THR A 81 -2.51 -11.58 12.51
C THR A 81 -3.79 -11.35 11.72
N PHE A 82 -4.76 -12.24 11.90
CA PHE A 82 -6.10 -12.13 11.34
C PHE A 82 -7.12 -11.89 12.46
N ALA A 83 -6.75 -11.06 13.45
CA ALA A 83 -7.69 -10.66 14.48
C ALA A 83 -8.82 -9.81 13.85
N PRO A 84 -9.98 -9.66 14.52
CA PRO A 84 -11.10 -8.89 13.97
C PRO A 84 -10.71 -7.47 13.51
N TRP A 85 -9.81 -6.81 14.27
CA TRP A 85 -9.29 -5.50 13.91
C TRP A 85 -8.37 -5.50 12.69
N ASP A 86 -7.68 -6.60 12.42
CA ASP A 86 -6.84 -6.72 11.24
C ASP A 86 -7.68 -6.95 9.99
N LEU A 87 -8.78 -7.70 10.09
CA LEU A 87 -9.75 -7.85 9.00
C LEU A 87 -10.39 -6.51 8.63
N LEU A 88 -10.70 -5.68 9.63
CA LEU A 88 -11.17 -4.31 9.37
C LEU A 88 -10.09 -3.49 8.64
N ARG A 89 -8.83 -3.59 9.06
CA ARG A 89 -7.71 -2.91 8.39
C ARG A 89 -7.52 -3.40 6.95
N VAL A 90 -7.57 -4.71 6.69
CA VAL A 90 -7.54 -5.26 5.31
C VAL A 90 -8.59 -4.56 4.47
N THR A 91 -9.83 -4.55 4.97
CA THR A 91 -10.98 -3.97 4.27
C THR A 91 -10.77 -2.48 3.99
N ILE A 92 -10.25 -1.72 4.96
CA ILE A 92 -9.95 -0.29 4.79
C ILE A 92 -8.84 -0.08 3.77
N PHE A 93 -7.73 -0.82 3.85
CA PHE A 93 -6.60 -0.67 2.93
C PHE A 93 -6.99 -1.02 1.49
N VAL A 94 -7.62 -2.17 1.29
CA VAL A 94 -8.08 -2.62 -0.03
C VAL A 94 -9.16 -1.69 -0.57
N GLY A 95 -10.16 -1.34 0.24
CA GLY A 95 -11.23 -0.44 -0.15
C GLY A 95 -10.72 0.94 -0.56
N THR A 96 -9.77 1.50 0.20
CA THR A 96 -9.13 2.79 -0.13
C THR A 96 -8.32 2.71 -1.40
N ALA A 97 -7.55 1.62 -1.58
CA ALA A 97 -6.73 1.44 -2.78
C ALA A 97 -7.60 1.36 -4.05
N VAL A 98 -8.70 0.58 -4.00
CA VAL A 98 -9.65 0.46 -5.12
C VAL A 98 -10.39 1.78 -5.38
N ALA A 99 -10.85 2.46 -4.32
CA ALA A 99 -11.56 3.73 -4.47
C ALA A 99 -10.67 4.80 -5.13
N THR A 100 -9.39 4.85 -4.77
CA THR A 100 -8.44 5.82 -5.34
C THR A 100 -7.94 5.44 -6.73
N SER A 101 -7.80 4.15 -7.03
CA SER A 101 -7.41 3.70 -8.39
C SER A 101 -8.42 4.11 -9.45
N GLN A 102 -9.70 4.22 -9.07
CA GLN A 102 -10.77 4.69 -9.96
C GLN A 102 -10.71 6.19 -10.25
N ILE A 103 -10.02 6.99 -9.43
CA ILE A 103 -9.90 8.45 -9.61
C ILE A 103 -8.91 8.77 -10.75
N GLY A 104 -7.87 7.96 -10.92
CA GLY A 104 -6.82 8.22 -11.91
C GLY A 104 -7.04 7.60 -13.29
N THR A 105 -8.06 6.76 -13.47
CA THR A 105 -8.51 6.30 -14.79
C THR A 105 -9.45 7.34 -15.41
N PRO A 106 -9.04 8.09 -16.45
CA PRO A 106 -9.99 8.90 -17.23
C PRO A 106 -11.00 7.96 -17.90
N ALA A 107 -12.28 8.33 -17.86
CA ALA A 107 -13.37 7.65 -18.53
C ALA A 107 -13.23 7.73 -20.07
#